data_AF-A0A969WVZ1-F1
#
_entry.id   AF-A0A969WVZ1-F1
#
_cell.length_a   1.000
_cell.length_b   1.000
_cell.length_c   1.000
_cell.angle_alpha   90.00
_cell.angle_beta   90.00
_cell.angle_gamma   90.00
#
_symmetry.space_group_name_H-M   'P 1'
#
loop_
_entity.id
_entity.type
_entity.pdbx_description
1 polymer ?
#
loop_
_entity_poly.entity_id
_entity_poly.type
_entity_poly.pdbx_seq_one_letter_code
_entity_poly.pdbx_strand_id
1 'polypeptide(L)'
;MIDINKIPSPCYVMEERLLRNNLQLIKSVKDKAGVNIILAFKAFALWKSFPIIREYIGESTASSVNEAQLAYEEMGSLAHTYAPSYSDEEFSTFLKYSSHITFNSLSQFERFNPQVVASGKDIKCGLRINPEY
;
A
#
# COMPACT_ATOMS: atom_id res chain seq x y z
N MET A 1 1.53 -31.23 -3.70
CA MET A 1 2.86 -30.58 -3.83
C MET A 1 2.97 -30.12 -5.27
N ILE A 2 3.45 -28.90 -5.53
CA ILE A 2 3.59 -28.39 -6.90
C ILE A 2 4.62 -29.24 -7.66
N ASP A 3 4.29 -29.67 -8.88
CA ASP A 3 5.23 -30.37 -9.77
C ASP A 3 6.06 -29.33 -10.53
N ILE A 4 7.23 -28.98 -9.96
CA ILE A 4 8.10 -27.90 -10.45
C ILE A 4 8.58 -28.16 -11.89
N ASN A 5 8.71 -29.43 -12.30
CA ASN A 5 9.20 -29.80 -13.63
C ASN A 5 8.22 -29.46 -14.76
N LYS A 6 6.95 -29.19 -14.43
CA LYS A 6 5.92 -28.81 -15.41
C LYS A 6 5.76 -27.30 -15.58
N ILE A 7 6.48 -26.50 -14.79
CA ILE A 7 6.37 -25.04 -14.81
C ILE A 7 7.39 -24.46 -15.82
N PRO A 8 6.97 -23.58 -16.74
CA PRO A 8 7.89 -22.99 -17.70
C PRO A 8 8.97 -22.16 -17.00
N SER A 9 10.20 -22.28 -17.47
CA SER A 9 11.34 -21.50 -16.98
C SER A 9 11.78 -20.45 -18.02
N PRO A 10 12.20 -19.24 -17.59
CA PRO A 10 12.27 -18.77 -16.20
C PRO A 10 10.92 -18.25 -15.68
N CYS A 11 10.59 -18.52 -14.42
CA CYS A 11 9.44 -17.91 -13.75
C CYS A 11 9.65 -17.81 -12.23
N TYR A 12 8.84 -17.00 -11.57
CA TYR A 12 8.72 -16.98 -10.11
C TYR A 12 7.54 -17.84 -9.68
N VAL A 13 7.77 -18.75 -8.72
CA VAL A 13 6.73 -19.62 -8.15
C VAL A 13 6.49 -19.23 -6.71
N MET A 14 5.25 -18.89 -6.37
CA MET A 14 4.83 -18.58 -5.00
C MET A 14 4.02 -19.75 -4.44
N GLU A 15 4.44 -20.28 -3.30
CA GLU A 15 3.68 -21.32 -2.59
C GLU A 15 2.63 -20.71 -1.66
N GLU A 16 1.36 -20.93 -1.97
CA GLU A 16 0.25 -20.39 -1.19
C GLU A 16 0.30 -20.82 0.28
N ARG A 17 0.63 -22.08 0.58
CA ARG A 17 0.71 -22.57 1.96
C ARG A 17 1.75 -21.79 2.78
N LEU A 18 2.90 -21.49 2.19
CA LEU A 18 3.95 -20.71 2.85
C LEU A 18 3.54 -19.24 2.99
N LEU A 19 2.89 -18.66 1.98
CA LEU A 19 2.33 -17.32 2.05
C LEU A 19 1.33 -17.20 3.21
N ARG A 20 0.38 -18.13 3.32
CA ARG A 20 -0.62 -18.16 4.40
C ARG A 20 0.01 -18.30 5.78
N ASN A 21 1.06 -19.11 5.93
CA ASN A 21 1.80 -19.23 7.19
C ASN A 21 2.43 -17.89 7.61
N ASN A 22 3.06 -17.18 6.66
CA ASN A 22 3.64 -15.86 6.92
C ASN A 22 2.55 -14.84 7.28
N LEU A 23 1.44 -14.84 6.54
CA LEU A 23 0.31 -13.94 6.80
C LEU A 23 -0.37 -14.22 8.14
N GLN A 24 -0.46 -15.49 8.56
CA GLN A 24 -0.98 -15.86 9.88
C GLN A 24 -0.10 -15.30 11.00
N LEU A 25 1.22 -15.36 10.84
CA LEU A 25 2.16 -14.76 11.79
C LEU A 25 1.99 -13.23 11.84
N ILE A 26 1.96 -12.57 10.68
CA ILE A 26 1.74 -11.13 10.55
C ILE A 26 0.43 -10.71 11.23
N LYS A 27 -0.67 -11.42 10.97
CA LYS A 27 -1.96 -11.20 11.62
C LYS A 27 -1.87 -11.37 13.13
N SER A 28 -1.16 -12.40 13.62
CA SER A 28 -1.00 -12.60 15.06
C SER A 28 -0.25 -11.44 15.74
N VAL A 29 0.72 -10.82 15.05
CA VAL A 29 1.44 -9.63 15.55
C VAL A 29 0.51 -8.42 15.56
N LYS A 30 -0.22 -8.20 14.45
CA LYS A 30 -1.23 -7.15 14.31
C LYS A 30 -2.22 -7.20 15.48
N ASP A 31 -2.81 -8.37 15.73
CA ASP A 31 -3.86 -8.57 16.73
C ASP A 31 -3.31 -8.42 18.16
N LYS A 32 -2.15 -9.00 18.47
CA LYS A 32 -1.54 -8.93 19.81
C LYS A 32 -1.06 -7.53 20.18
N ALA A 33 -0.56 -6.77 19.21
CA ALA A 33 -0.07 -5.41 19.44
C ALA A 33 -1.18 -4.34 19.35
N GLY A 34 -2.38 -4.71 18.89
CA GLY A 34 -3.47 -3.76 18.68
C GLY A 34 -3.15 -2.70 17.61
N VAL A 35 -2.31 -3.05 16.64
CA VAL A 35 -1.88 -2.16 15.55
C VAL A 35 -2.55 -2.56 14.25
N ASN A 36 -2.39 -1.75 13.22
CA ASN A 36 -2.66 -2.18 11.86
C ASN A 36 -1.35 -2.45 11.11
N ILE A 37 -1.39 -3.42 10.18
CA ILE A 37 -0.27 -3.73 9.29
C ILE A 37 -0.76 -3.55 7.86
N ILE A 38 0.00 -2.80 7.07
CA ILE A 38 -0.30 -2.47 5.68
C ILE A 38 0.73 -3.12 4.76
N LEU A 39 0.30 -3.61 3.60
CA LEU A 39 1.18 -4.23 2.61
C LEU A 39 1.92 -3.15 1.80
N ALA A 40 3.25 -3.23 1.73
CA ALA A 40 4.05 -2.35 0.88
C ALA A 40 4.26 -2.93 -0.52
N PHE A 41 3.65 -2.33 -1.54
CA PHE A 41 3.70 -2.83 -2.92
C PHE A 41 5.09 -2.81 -3.54
N LYS A 42 5.96 -1.88 -3.12
CA LYS A 42 7.36 -1.84 -3.53
C LYS A 42 8.12 -3.15 -3.25
N ALA A 43 7.71 -3.89 -2.21
CA ALA A 43 8.30 -5.18 -1.88
C ALA A 43 7.51 -6.36 -2.47
N PHE A 44 6.18 -6.24 -2.55
CA PHE A 44 5.32 -7.33 -3.02
C PHE A 44 4.03 -6.80 -3.66
N ALA A 45 3.92 -6.97 -4.98
CA ALA A 45 2.76 -6.54 -5.79
C ALA A 45 2.22 -7.64 -6.72
N LEU A 46 2.36 -8.92 -6.34
CA LEU A 46 1.77 -10.03 -7.10
C LEU A 46 0.25 -10.06 -6.88
N TRP A 47 -0.49 -9.19 -7.60
CA TRP A 47 -1.90 -8.89 -7.32
C TRP A 47 -2.83 -10.09 -7.35
N LYS A 48 -2.50 -11.15 -8.10
CA LYS A 48 -3.28 -12.39 -8.12
C LYS A 48 -3.35 -13.08 -6.75
N SER A 49 -2.44 -12.76 -5.85
CA SER A 49 -2.44 -13.25 -4.46
C SER A 49 -3.19 -12.35 -3.47
N PHE A 50 -3.63 -11.16 -3.88
CA PHE A 50 -4.29 -10.22 -2.99
C PHE A 50 -5.61 -10.74 -2.38
N PRO A 51 -6.43 -11.57 -3.07
CA PRO A 51 -7.58 -12.20 -2.42
C PRO A 51 -7.22 -12.99 -1.16
N ILE A 52 -6.07 -13.69 -1.16
CA ILE A 52 -5.56 -14.43 -0.01
C ILE A 52 -5.06 -13.45 1.06
N ILE A 53 -4.31 -12.43 0.67
CA ILE A 53 -3.72 -11.44 1.58
C ILE A 53 -4.81 -10.71 2.38
N ARG A 54 -5.93 -10.35 1.73
CA ARG A 54 -7.07 -9.66 2.35
C ARG A 54 -7.72 -10.41 3.50
N GLU A 55 -7.58 -11.74 3.56
CA GLU A 55 -8.05 -12.54 4.69
C GLU A 55 -7.30 -12.21 6.00
N TYR A 56 -6.13 -11.55 5.90
CA TYR A 56 -5.21 -11.27 7.01
C TYR A 56 -4.91 -9.78 7.20
N ILE A 57 -4.63 -9.05 6.11
CA ILE A 57 -4.37 -7.61 6.10
C ILE A 57 -5.15 -6.95 4.96
N GLY A 58 -5.92 -5.91 5.27
CA GLY A 58 -6.89 -5.31 4.33
C GLY A 58 -6.47 -3.97 3.74
N GLU A 59 -5.26 -3.51 4.04
CA GLU A 59 -4.78 -2.18 3.62
C GLU A 59 -3.37 -2.29 3.03
N SER A 60 -3.02 -1.31 2.21
CA SER A 60 -1.72 -1.25 1.52
C SER A 60 -1.15 0.16 1.52
N THR A 61 0.17 0.26 1.42
CA THR A 61 0.88 1.52 1.15
C THR A 61 1.34 1.58 -0.31
N ALA A 62 1.22 2.78 -0.87
CA ALA A 62 1.58 3.09 -2.24
C ALA A 62 2.57 4.25 -2.29
N SER A 63 3.53 4.16 -3.21
CA SER A 63 4.56 5.18 -3.47
C SER A 63 4.52 5.75 -4.88
N SER A 64 3.53 5.37 -5.68
CA SER A 64 3.24 5.92 -7.00
C SER A 64 1.73 5.91 -7.28
N VAL A 65 1.28 6.63 -8.31
CA VAL A 65 -0.12 6.62 -8.74
C VAL A 65 -0.58 5.22 -9.17
N ASN A 66 0.29 4.46 -9.84
CA ASN A 66 0.00 3.10 -10.29
C ASN A 66 -0.20 2.16 -9.09
N GLU A 67 0.64 2.29 -8.06
CA GLU A 67 0.48 1.53 -6.81
C GLU A 67 -0.80 1.92 -6.07
N ALA A 68 -1.16 3.22 -6.04
CA ALA A 68 -2.39 3.67 -5.39
C ALA A 68 -3.64 3.15 -6.14
N GLN A 69 -3.62 3.18 -7.47
CA GLN A 69 -4.67 2.60 -8.30
C GLN A 69 -4.75 1.07 -8.08
N LEU A 70 -3.62 0.38 -8.04
CA LEU A 70 -3.56 -1.06 -7.77
C LEU A 70 -4.16 -1.42 -6.40
N ALA A 71 -3.95 -0.58 -5.38
CA ALA A 71 -4.57 -0.77 -4.06
C ALA A 71 -6.10 -0.73 -4.19
N TYR A 72 -6.62 0.27 -4.90
CA TYR A 72 -8.05 0.44 -5.06
C TYR A 72 -8.68 -0.69 -5.87
N GLU A 73 -8.10 -1.05 -7.01
CA GLU A 73 -8.66 -2.01 -7.95
C GLU A 73 -8.50 -3.46 -7.48
N GLU A 74 -7.29 -3.84 -7.06
CA GLU A 74 -6.95 -5.23 -6.79
C GLU A 74 -6.92 -5.56 -5.30
N MET A 75 -6.50 -4.63 -4.42
CA MET A 75 -6.59 -4.81 -2.96
C MET A 75 -7.96 -4.38 -2.41
N GLY A 76 -8.79 -3.67 -3.18
CA GLY A 76 -10.13 -3.26 -2.74
C GLY A 76 -10.13 -2.26 -1.57
N SER A 77 -9.02 -1.56 -1.36
CA SER A 77 -8.85 -0.59 -0.27
C SER A 77 -8.19 0.68 -0.78
N LEU A 78 -8.55 1.83 -0.23
CA LEU A 78 -7.79 3.06 -0.45
C LEU A 78 -6.39 2.96 0.16
N ALA A 79 -5.38 3.49 -0.54
CA ALA A 79 -3.99 3.37 -0.14
C ALA A 79 -3.59 4.34 0.97
N HIS A 80 -2.57 3.94 1.74
CA HIS A 80 -1.71 4.84 2.51
C HIS A 80 -0.59 5.33 1.62
N THR A 81 -0.70 6.53 1.10
CA THR A 81 0.24 7.05 0.10
C THR A 81 1.37 7.82 0.75
N TYR A 82 2.59 7.52 0.30
CA TYR A 82 3.78 8.33 0.57
C TYR A 82 4.63 8.43 -0.70
N ALA A 83 4.84 9.65 -1.19
CA ALA A 83 5.82 9.95 -2.21
C ALA A 83 6.85 10.97 -1.68
N PRO A 84 8.13 10.89 -2.08
CA PRO A 84 9.12 11.93 -1.76
C PRO A 84 8.70 13.32 -2.26
N SER A 85 7.98 13.37 -3.38
CA SER A 85 7.43 14.58 -3.98
C SER A 85 6.15 14.24 -4.74
N TYR A 86 5.17 15.14 -4.67
CA TYR A 86 3.95 15.08 -5.46
C TYR A 86 4.03 16.10 -6.62
N SER A 87 3.44 15.75 -7.75
CA SER A 87 3.28 16.64 -8.92
C SER A 87 1.82 17.09 -9.04
N ASP A 88 1.58 18.27 -9.62
CA ASP A 88 0.20 18.76 -9.82
C ASP A 88 -0.61 17.85 -10.74
N GLU A 89 0.05 17.25 -11.74
CA GLU A 89 -0.56 16.34 -12.71
C GLU A 89 -1.10 15.06 -12.02
N GLU A 90 -0.33 14.51 -11.08
CA GLU A 90 -0.65 13.24 -10.42
C GLU A 90 -1.48 13.41 -9.15
N PHE A 91 -1.44 14.57 -8.50
CA PHE A 91 -2.04 14.74 -7.18
C PHE A 91 -3.55 14.45 -7.16
N SER A 92 -4.26 14.86 -8.22
CA SER A 92 -5.69 14.55 -8.38
C SER A 92 -5.98 13.04 -8.39
N THR A 93 -5.07 12.23 -8.92
CA THR A 93 -5.16 10.76 -8.93
C THR A 93 -4.92 10.19 -7.53
N PHE A 94 -3.96 10.73 -6.76
CA PHE A 94 -3.78 10.36 -5.36
C PHE A 94 -5.04 10.68 -4.53
N LEU A 95 -5.67 11.83 -4.72
CA LEU A 95 -6.95 12.16 -4.07
C LEU A 95 -8.06 11.16 -4.40
N LYS A 96 -7.98 10.44 -5.53
CA LYS A 96 -8.95 9.40 -5.90
C LYS A 96 -8.74 8.10 -5.14
N TYR A 97 -7.50 7.70 -4.93
CA TYR A 97 -7.16 6.34 -4.51
C TYR A 97 -6.53 6.23 -3.12
N SER A 98 -6.37 7.35 -2.39
CA SER A 98 -5.72 7.37 -1.09
C SER A 98 -6.69 7.71 0.05
N SER A 99 -6.56 7.00 1.18
CA SER A 99 -7.20 7.34 2.46
C SER A 99 -6.27 8.17 3.33
N HIS A 100 -4.96 7.98 3.14
CA HIS A 100 -3.92 8.72 3.84
C HIS A 100 -2.90 9.26 2.82
N ILE A 101 -2.46 10.50 3.00
CA ILE A 101 -1.38 11.10 2.21
C ILE A 101 -0.33 11.64 3.17
N THR A 102 0.86 11.05 3.13
CA THR A 102 2.02 11.47 3.91
C THR A 102 2.94 12.31 3.04
N PHE A 103 3.27 13.52 3.51
CA PHE A 103 4.16 14.45 2.84
C PHE A 103 5.59 14.34 3.39
N ASN A 104 6.58 14.53 2.52
CA ASN A 104 7.99 14.50 2.90
C ASN A 104 8.52 15.85 3.42
N SER A 105 7.76 16.93 3.25
CA SER A 105 8.14 18.27 3.70
C SER A 105 6.91 19.16 3.97
N LEU A 106 7.09 20.19 4.79
CA LEU A 106 6.07 21.21 5.05
C LEU A 106 5.69 21.95 3.76
N SER A 107 6.65 22.28 2.89
CA SER A 107 6.36 22.97 1.63
C SER A 107 5.47 22.15 0.69
N GLN A 108 5.63 20.82 0.65
CA GLN A 108 4.73 19.94 -0.10
C GLN A 108 3.34 19.89 0.54
N PHE A 109 3.27 19.78 1.87
CA PHE A 109 2.01 19.83 2.60
C PHE A 109 1.26 21.15 2.35
N GLU A 110 1.90 22.30 2.52
CA GLU A 110 1.30 23.64 2.31
C GLU A 110 0.78 23.82 0.88
N ARG A 111 1.52 23.32 -0.12
CA ARG A 111 1.13 23.40 -1.54
C ARG A 111 -0.13 22.58 -1.85
N PHE A 112 -0.20 21.35 -1.34
CA PHE A 112 -1.19 20.36 -1.79
C PHE A 112 -2.37 20.16 -0.81
N ASN A 113 -2.20 20.50 0.47
CA ASN A 113 -3.27 20.41 1.47
C ASN A 113 -4.54 21.20 1.07
N PRO A 114 -4.48 22.39 0.44
CA PRO A 114 -5.68 23.06 -0.07
C PRO A 114 -6.50 22.19 -1.04
N GLN A 115 -5.83 21.39 -1.89
CA GLN A 115 -6.52 20.47 -2.81
C GLN A 115 -7.16 19.30 -2.07
N VAL A 116 -6.51 18.79 -1.01
CA VAL A 116 -7.10 17.75 -0.13
C VAL A 116 -8.38 18.27 0.51
N VAL A 117 -8.35 19.46 1.11
CA VAL A 117 -9.50 20.09 1.75
C VAL A 117 -10.61 20.35 0.73
N ALA A 118 -10.28 20.91 -0.43
CA ALA A 118 -11.24 21.21 -1.49
C ALA A 118 -11.89 19.94 -2.08
N SER A 119 -11.23 18.78 -2.00
CA SER A 119 -11.79 17.52 -2.50
C SER A 119 -13.01 17.03 -1.71
N GLY A 120 -13.19 17.50 -0.47
CA GLY A 120 -14.28 17.08 0.42
C GLY A 120 -14.19 15.62 0.88
N LYS A 121 -13.11 14.90 0.55
CA LYS A 121 -12.90 13.51 0.95
C LYS A 121 -12.26 13.45 2.34
N ASP A 122 -12.59 12.38 3.08
CA ASP A 122 -11.95 12.13 4.38
C ASP A 122 -10.55 11.52 4.20
N ILE A 123 -9.60 12.35 3.75
CA ILE A 123 -8.20 11.98 3.59
C ILE A 123 -7.40 12.49 4.80
N LYS A 124 -6.69 11.58 5.47
CA LYS A 124 -5.81 11.95 6.59
C LYS A 124 -4.43 12.35 6.06
N CYS A 125 -4.00 13.57 6.38
CA CYS A 125 -2.67 14.04 6.02
C CYS A 125 -1.66 13.79 7.14
N GLY A 126 -0.46 13.37 6.77
CA GLY A 126 0.67 13.17 7.69
C GLY A 126 1.96 13.81 7.17
N LEU A 127 2.94 13.96 8.05
CA LEU A 127 4.31 14.36 7.70
C LEU A 127 5.28 13.25 8.07
N ARG A 128 6.15 12.88 7.13
CA ARG A 128 7.26 11.96 7.41
C ARG A 128 8.31 12.71 8.23
N ILE A 129 8.66 12.15 9.39
CA ILE A 129 9.73 12.68 10.24
C ILE A 129 11.04 11.96 9.92
N ASN A 130 12.12 12.72 9.75
CA ASN A 130 13.48 12.19 9.74
C ASN A 130 13.94 12.01 11.19
N PRO A 131 14.26 10.79 11.66
CA PRO A 131 14.71 10.57 13.03
C PRO A 131 16.16 11.01 13.30
N GLU A 132 16.90 11.47 12.28
CA GLU A 132 18.25 12.08 12.41
C GLU A 132 19.27 11.27 13.24
N TYR A 133 19.29 9.94 13.08
CA TYR A 133 20.26 9.07 13.75
C TYR A 133 21.67 9.65 13.84
#